data_AF-A0A6F8ZWL2-F1
#
_entry.id   AF-A0A6F8ZWL2-F1
#
_cell.length_a   1.000
_cell.length_b   1.000
_cell.length_c   1.000
_cell.angle_alpha   90.00
_cell.angle_beta   90.00
_cell.angle_gamma   90.00
#
_symmetry.space_group_name_H-M   'P 1'
#
loop_
_entity.id
_entity.type
_entity.pdbx_description
1 polymer ?
#
loop_
_entity_poly.entity_id
_entity_poly.type
_entity_poly.pdbx_seq_one_letter_code
_entity_poly.pdbx_strand_id
1 'polypeptide(L)'
;MTRNFPKDHSHNLPAQDISLVMKKSQLLLDRGQWANKLEFLLAVAGTLVGLGNLWRFPYLCYKNGGGAFLIPYVLFLLSCGIPMFLLETAMGQYTSQGCITCWRHFCPLFEGIGYATQVVIAYAAVSYIIIQAWAFFYLFSSFSAEVPWASCRNAWNT
;
A
#
# COMPACT_ATOMS: atom_id res chain seq x y z
N MET A 1 -12.72 -5.16 -21.71
CA MET A 1 -12.22 -5.09 -23.10
C MET A 1 -11.58 -6.43 -23.43
N THR A 2 -12.30 -7.24 -24.20
CA THR A 2 -11.95 -8.63 -24.56
C THR A 2 -10.61 -8.67 -25.29
N ARG A 3 -9.56 -9.17 -24.62
CA ARG A 3 -8.27 -9.40 -25.28
C ARG A 3 -8.36 -10.70 -26.06
N ASN A 4 -8.45 -10.55 -27.38
CA ASN A 4 -8.23 -11.62 -28.35
C ASN A 4 -6.92 -12.35 -28.02
N PHE A 5 -7.03 -13.65 -27.74
CA PHE A 5 -5.91 -14.56 -27.80
C PHE A 5 -5.29 -14.47 -29.21
N PRO A 6 -3.97 -14.30 -29.36
CA PRO A 6 -3.34 -14.39 -30.67
C PRO A 6 -3.46 -15.84 -31.14
N LYS A 7 -4.40 -16.10 -32.06
CA LYS A 7 -4.69 -17.44 -32.59
C LYS A 7 -3.76 -17.89 -33.72
N ASP A 8 -2.75 -17.11 -34.11
CA ASP A 8 -2.15 -17.28 -35.43
C ASP A 8 -0.66 -17.67 -35.47
N HIS A 9 -0.05 -18.07 -34.34
CA HIS A 9 1.35 -18.52 -34.30
C HIS A 9 1.57 -19.76 -33.44
N SER A 10 0.57 -20.64 -33.31
CA SER A 10 0.66 -21.90 -32.56
C SER A 10 1.07 -23.12 -33.40
N HIS A 11 1.21 -22.97 -34.72
CA HIS A 11 1.40 -24.12 -35.62
C HIS A 11 2.85 -24.65 -35.72
N ASN A 12 3.86 -23.98 -35.17
CA ASN A 12 5.27 -24.38 -35.28
C ASN A 12 6.09 -24.21 -33.97
N LEU A 13 5.46 -24.27 -32.78
CA LEU A 13 6.23 -24.33 -31.53
C LEU A 13 6.42 -25.78 -31.07
N PRO A 14 7.64 -26.19 -30.69
CA PRO A 14 7.89 -27.54 -30.17
C PRO A 14 7.06 -27.80 -28.91
N ALA A 15 6.60 -29.04 -28.72
CA ALA A 15 5.69 -29.41 -27.63
C ALA A 15 6.19 -29.03 -26.21
N GLN A 16 7.51 -28.91 -26.03
CA GLN A 16 8.13 -28.43 -24.80
C GLN A 16 7.78 -26.96 -24.50
N ASP A 17 7.73 -26.09 -25.51
CA ASP A 17 7.38 -24.68 -25.32
C ASP A 17 5.91 -24.50 -24.93
N ILE A 18 5.01 -25.34 -25.47
CA ILE A 18 3.59 -25.34 -25.09
C ILE A 18 3.42 -25.72 -23.62
N SER A 19 4.14 -26.76 -23.17
CA SER A 19 4.11 -27.19 -21.76
C SER A 19 4.65 -26.11 -20.81
N LEU A 20 5.68 -25.37 -21.24
CA LEU A 20 6.29 -24.28 -20.48
C LEU A 20 5.37 -23.05 -20.42
N VAL A 21 4.71 -22.69 -21.52
CA VAL A 21 3.72 -21.60 -21.57
C VAL A 21 2.51 -21.92 -20.69
N MET A 22 1.99 -23.15 -20.76
CA MET A 22 0.90 -23.61 -19.90
C MET A 22 1.31 -23.53 -18.41
N LYS A 23 2.49 -24.04 -18.06
CA LYS A 23 2.98 -24.01 -16.66
C LYS A 23 3.19 -22.59 -16.15
N LYS A 24 3.72 -21.69 -16.98
CA LYS A 24 3.87 -20.27 -16.66
C LYS A 24 2.51 -19.60 -16.49
N SER A 25 1.54 -19.89 -17.36
CA SER A 25 0.18 -19.36 -17.25
C SER A 25 -0.54 -19.83 -15.98
N GLN A 26 -0.36 -21.09 -15.58
CA GLN A 26 -0.91 -21.64 -14.34
C GLN A 26 -0.29 -20.95 -13.11
N LEU A 27 1.03 -20.75 -13.09
CA LEU A 27 1.72 -20.00 -12.02
C LEU A 27 1.26 -18.54 -11.92
N LEU A 28 0.96 -17.90 -13.06
CA LEU A 28 0.43 -16.52 -13.07
C LEU A 28 -1.01 -16.44 -12.56
N LEU A 29 -1.82 -17.46 -12.83
CA LEU A 29 -3.19 -17.59 -12.32
C LEU A 29 -3.20 -17.81 -10.81
N ASP A 30 -2.29 -18.64 -10.29
CA ASP A 30 -2.17 -18.96 -8.86
C ASP A 30 -1.70 -17.76 -8.02
N ARG A 31 -0.86 -16.89 -8.59
CA ARG A 31 -0.40 -15.64 -7.95
C ARG A 31 -1.46 -14.53 -7.96
N GLY A 32 -2.39 -14.57 -8.90
CA GLY A 32 -3.28 -13.46 -9.23
C GLY A 32 -2.55 -12.32 -9.97
N GLN A 33 -3.27 -11.67 -10.88
CA GLN A 33 -2.83 -10.46 -11.57
C GLN A 33 -3.89 -9.38 -11.45
N TRP A 34 -3.45 -8.12 -11.40
CA TRP A 34 -4.35 -6.98 -11.49
C TRP A 34 -5.09 -6.98 -12.84
N ALA A 35 -6.40 -6.77 -12.82
CA ALA A 35 -7.19 -6.75 -14.05
C ALA A 35 -6.90 -5.48 -14.85
N ASN A 36 -6.66 -4.36 -14.16
CA ASN A 36 -6.35 -3.08 -14.77
C ASN A 36 -5.16 -2.36 -14.11
N LYS A 37 -4.42 -1.56 -14.89
CA LYS A 37 -3.35 -0.69 -14.36
C LYS A 37 -3.85 0.34 -13.36
N LEU A 38 -5.10 0.80 -13.52
CA LEU A 38 -5.73 1.73 -12.59
C LEU A 38 -5.99 1.12 -11.22
N GLU A 39 -6.38 -0.16 -11.15
CA GLU A 39 -6.57 -0.86 -9.87
C GLU A 39 -5.26 -0.92 -9.09
N PHE A 40 -4.16 -1.20 -9.80
CA PHE A 40 -2.82 -1.16 -9.20
C PHE A 40 -2.46 0.24 -8.70
N LEU A 41 -2.66 1.28 -9.50
CA LEU A 41 -2.36 2.66 -9.10
C LEU A 41 -3.22 3.12 -7.92
N LEU A 42 -4.50 2.76 -7.90
CA LEU A 42 -5.42 3.08 -6.81
C LEU A 42 -5.05 2.34 -5.52
N ALA A 43 -4.65 1.07 -5.61
CA ALA A 43 -4.16 0.30 -4.46
C ALA A 43 -2.90 0.95 -3.87
N VAL A 44 -1.94 1.30 -4.72
CA VAL A 44 -0.71 2.00 -4.31
C VAL A 44 -1.03 3.36 -3.70
N ALA A 45 -1.86 4.18 -4.35
CA ALA A 45 -2.26 5.48 -3.83
C ALA A 45 -2.94 5.37 -2.46
N GLY A 46 -3.81 4.37 -2.27
CA GLY A 46 -4.44 4.07 -0.99
C GLY A 46 -3.44 3.69 0.12
N THR A 47 -2.37 2.97 -0.23
CA THR A 47 -1.30 2.65 0.74
C THR A 47 -0.41 3.85 1.07
N LEU A 48 -0.25 4.81 0.15
CA LEU A 48 0.56 6.03 0.37
C LEU A 48 -0.22 7.11 1.13
N VAL A 49 -1.51 7.26 0.85
CA VAL A 49 -2.39 8.26 1.48
C VAL A 49 -3.04 7.66 2.73
N GLY A 50 -2.31 7.65 3.84
CA GLY A 50 -2.81 7.19 5.13
C GLY A 50 -3.46 8.31 5.97
N LEU A 51 -4.39 7.93 6.88
CA LEU A 51 -4.97 8.84 7.87
C LEU A 51 -3.89 9.59 8.69
N GLY A 52 -2.75 8.95 8.95
CA GLY A 52 -1.62 9.56 9.64
C GLY A 52 -1.08 10.81 8.95
N ASN A 53 -1.17 10.91 7.63
CA ASN A 53 -0.75 12.10 6.89
C ASN A 53 -1.69 13.29 7.14
N LEU A 54 -2.96 13.06 7.46
CA LEU A 54 -3.95 14.13 7.63
C LEU A 54 -3.68 15.01 8.86
N TRP A 55 -3.25 14.43 9.97
CA TRP A 55 -2.98 15.20 11.20
C TRP A 55 -1.48 15.44 11.45
N ARG A 56 -0.61 14.48 11.08
CA ARG A 56 0.81 14.58 11.42
C ARG A 56 1.53 15.59 10.53
N PHE A 57 1.19 15.64 9.24
CA PHE A 57 1.82 16.57 8.31
C PHE A 57 1.50 18.04 8.68
N PRO A 58 0.23 18.45 8.90
CA PRO A 58 -0.06 19.83 9.32
C PRO A 58 0.57 20.18 10.66
N TYR A 59 0.53 19.26 11.63
CA TYR A 59 1.15 19.47 12.95
C TYR A 59 2.66 19.74 12.83
N LEU A 60 3.36 18.94 12.02
CA LEU A 60 4.80 19.06 11.85
C LEU A 60 5.19 20.30 11.04
N CYS A 61 4.41 20.65 10.02
CA CYS A 61 4.59 21.91 9.28
C CYS A 61 4.46 23.10 10.22
N TYR A 62 3.39 23.15 11.03
CA TYR A 62 3.15 24.26 11.95
C TYR A 62 4.29 24.44 12.96
N LYS A 63 4.77 23.34 13.55
CA LYS A 63 5.85 23.38 14.54
C LYS A 63 7.21 23.79 13.96
N ASN A 64 7.49 23.46 12.69
CA ASN A 64 8.79 23.65 12.06
C ASN A 64 8.86 24.86 11.11
N GLY A 65 8.13 25.94 11.43
CA GLY A 65 8.17 27.18 10.65
C GLY A 65 7.16 27.27 9.51
N GLY A 66 6.07 26.50 9.59
CA GLY A 66 4.93 26.56 8.67
C GLY A 66 5.32 26.20 7.23
N GLY A 67 5.12 27.15 6.32
CA GLY A 67 5.39 26.96 4.88
C GLY A 67 6.86 26.71 4.54
N ALA A 68 7.80 27.17 5.37
CA ALA A 68 9.24 26.95 5.12
C ALA A 68 9.64 25.47 5.24
N PHE A 69 8.89 24.67 6.00
CA PHE A 69 9.11 23.22 6.15
C PHE A 69 8.86 22.45 4.84
N LEU A 70 8.09 23.01 3.89
CA LEU A 70 7.85 22.35 2.60
C LEU A 70 9.11 22.23 1.75
N ILE A 71 10.05 23.17 1.85
CA ILE A 71 11.28 23.16 1.04
C ILE A 71 12.13 21.91 1.34
N PRO A 72 12.56 21.66 2.59
CA PRO A 72 13.29 20.43 2.91
C PRO A 72 12.43 19.19 2.69
N TYR A 73 11.12 19.24 2.97
CA TYR A 73 10.22 18.10 2.76
C TYR A 73 10.20 17.64 1.29
N VAL A 74 10.04 18.56 0.34
CA VAL A 74 10.05 18.23 -1.09
C VAL A 74 11.43 17.75 -1.55
N LEU A 75 12.51 18.35 -1.05
CA LEU A 75 13.87 17.91 -1.39
C LEU A 75 14.10 16.45 -0.96
N PHE A 76 13.79 16.10 0.29
CA PHE A 76 13.90 14.71 0.76
C PHE A 76 12.93 13.75 0.06
N LEU A 77 11.74 14.22 -0.32
CA LEU A 77 10.80 13.43 -1.08
C LEU A 77 11.35 13.09 -2.47
N LEU A 78 11.93 14.06 -3.18
CA LEU A 78 12.51 13.84 -4.50
C LEU A 78 13.82 13.05 -4.43
N SER A 79 14.68 13.31 -3.44
CA SER A 79 16.01 12.69 -3.35
C SER A 79 16.00 11.29 -2.73
N CYS A 80 15.07 11.01 -1.81
CA CYS A 80 15.03 9.75 -1.06
C CYS A 80 13.67 9.05 -1.19
N GLY A 81 12.56 9.78 -1.07
CA GLY A 81 11.21 9.20 -1.10
C GLY A 81 10.89 8.49 -2.42
N ILE A 82 10.97 9.21 -3.54
CA ILE A 82 10.66 8.67 -4.87
C ILE A 82 11.63 7.54 -5.25
N PRO A 83 12.97 7.69 -5.10
CA PRO A 83 13.89 6.60 -5.42
C PRO A 83 13.65 5.34 -4.59
N MET A 84 13.34 5.47 -3.29
CA MET A 84 13.06 4.33 -2.42
C MET A 84 11.75 3.62 -2.82
N PHE A 85 10.71 4.38 -3.13
CA PHE A 85 9.44 3.83 -3.60
C PHE A 85 9.58 3.10 -4.95
N LEU A 86 10.34 3.66 -5.88
CA LEU A 86 10.63 3.02 -7.16
C LEU A 86 11.48 1.76 -6.99
N LEU A 87 12.48 1.78 -6.10
CA LEU A 87 13.31 0.63 -5.78
C LEU A 87 12.46 -0.52 -5.24
N GLU A 88 11.60 -0.25 -4.25
CA GLU A 88 10.73 -1.26 -3.64
C GLU A 88 9.75 -1.85 -4.68
N THR A 89 9.13 -0.99 -5.49
CA THR A 89 8.20 -1.43 -6.53
C THR A 89 8.90 -2.25 -7.61
N ALA A 90 10.07 -1.80 -8.09
CA ALA A 90 10.86 -2.52 -9.09
C ALA A 90 11.34 -3.88 -8.56
N MET A 91 11.77 -3.93 -7.30
CA MET A 91 12.19 -5.15 -6.63
C MET A 91 11.04 -6.15 -6.51
N GLY A 92 9.85 -5.70 -6.09
CA GLY A 92 8.64 -6.54 -6.01
C GLY A 92 8.18 -7.05 -7.38
N GLN A 93 8.32 -6.25 -8.44
CA GLN A 93 8.02 -6.68 -9.80
C GLN A 93 9.05 -7.69 -10.33
N TYR A 94 10.33 -7.49 -10.04
CA TYR A 94 11.42 -8.36 -10.47
C TYR A 94 11.37 -9.75 -9.80
N THR A 95 11.28 -9.79 -8.47
CA THR A 95 11.24 -11.07 -7.74
C THR A 95 9.87 -11.71 -7.80
N SER A 96 8.81 -10.93 -8.03
CA SER A 96 7.45 -11.44 -8.15
C SER A 96 7.01 -12.26 -6.91
N GLN A 97 7.63 -11.99 -5.76
CA GLN A 97 7.50 -12.70 -4.48
C GLN A 97 7.19 -11.69 -3.37
N GLY A 98 6.61 -12.17 -2.26
CA GLY A 98 6.30 -11.33 -1.10
C GLY A 98 7.56 -10.81 -0.38
N CYS A 99 7.39 -9.82 0.49
CA CYS A 99 8.53 -9.11 1.12
C CYS A 99 9.49 -10.05 1.87
N ILE A 100 9.01 -11.10 2.55
CA ILE A 100 9.87 -12.05 3.28
C ILE A 100 10.69 -12.93 2.31
N THR A 101 10.04 -13.51 1.32
CA THR A 101 10.67 -14.42 0.34
C THR A 101 11.61 -13.67 -0.60
N CYS A 102 11.31 -12.41 -0.91
CA CYS A 102 12.14 -11.52 -1.71
C CYS A 102 13.55 -11.36 -1.09
N TRP A 103 13.63 -11.07 0.22
CA TRP A 103 14.91 -10.93 0.91
C TRP A 103 15.74 -12.22 0.91
N ARG A 104 15.07 -13.37 1.03
CA ARG A 104 15.71 -14.69 0.96
C ARG A 104 16.34 -14.98 -0.41
N HIS A 105 15.77 -14.47 -1.50
CA HIS A 105 16.30 -14.64 -2.86
C HIS A 105 17.54 -13.77 -3.12
N PHE A 106 17.61 -12.57 -2.53
CA PHE A 106 18.79 -11.70 -2.67
C PHE A 106 19.93 -12.15 -1.76
N CYS A 107 19.65 -12.33 -0.47
CA CYS A 107 20.63 -12.68 0.54
C CYS A 107 19.92 -13.31 1.75
N PRO A 108 20.09 -14.61 2.03
CA PRO A 108 19.41 -15.28 3.15
C PRO A 108 19.77 -14.71 4.52
N LEU A 109 20.90 -14.00 4.65
CA LEU A 109 21.28 -13.29 5.87
C LEU A 109 20.33 -12.12 6.21
N PHE A 110 19.68 -11.51 5.21
CA PHE A 110 18.75 -10.39 5.39
C PHE A 110 17.28 -10.84 5.55
N GLU A 111 17.02 -12.14 5.72
CA GLU A 111 15.66 -12.67 5.95
C GLU A 111 14.99 -12.01 7.17
N GLY A 112 15.77 -11.63 8.19
CA GLY A 112 15.31 -10.91 9.37
C GLY A 112 14.64 -9.56 9.07
N ILE A 113 15.02 -8.86 7.98
CA ILE A 113 14.42 -7.58 7.58
C ILE A 113 12.95 -7.78 7.19
N GLY A 114 12.64 -8.89 6.50
CA GLY A 114 11.27 -9.23 6.13
C GLY A 114 10.38 -9.45 7.35
N TYR A 115 10.85 -10.24 8.32
CA TYR A 115 10.10 -10.50 9.56
C TYR A 115 9.95 -9.24 10.42
N ALA A 116 11.01 -8.43 10.56
CA ALA A 116 10.96 -7.17 11.30
C ALA A 116 9.92 -6.22 10.70
N THR A 117 9.91 -6.09 9.36
CA THR A 117 8.93 -5.25 8.65
C THR A 117 7.50 -5.74 8.90
N GLN A 118 7.27 -7.06 8.89
CA GLN A 118 5.96 -7.64 9.15
C GLN A 118 5.45 -7.36 10.57
N VAL A 119 6.33 -7.45 11.57
CA VAL A 119 5.99 -7.12 12.97
C VAL A 119 5.64 -5.63 13.12
N VAL A 120 6.41 -4.75 12.49
CA VAL A 120 6.14 -3.30 12.51
C VAL A 120 4.79 -2.99 11.86
N ILE A 121 4.48 -3.61 10.72
CA ILE A 121 3.19 -3.45 10.02
C ILE A 121 2.05 -3.97 10.90
N ALA A 122 2.21 -5.12 11.56
CA ALA A 122 1.19 -5.68 12.44
C ALA A 122 0.89 -4.74 13.62
N TYR A 123 1.93 -4.20 14.27
CA TYR A 123 1.75 -3.23 15.36
C TYR A 123 1.06 -1.95 14.89
N ALA A 124 1.49 -1.42 13.73
CA ALA A 124 0.83 -0.28 13.11
C ALA A 124 -0.65 -0.57 12.81
N ALA A 125 -0.96 -1.72 12.20
CA ALA A 125 -2.33 -2.11 11.86
C ALA A 125 -3.25 -2.12 13.09
N VAL A 126 -2.80 -2.67 14.22
CA VAL A 126 -3.59 -2.67 15.47
C VAL A 126 -3.92 -1.24 15.92
N SER A 127 -2.93 -0.35 15.93
CA SER A 127 -3.16 1.05 16.32
C SER A 127 -4.08 1.80 15.36
N TYR A 128 -3.98 1.53 14.05
CA TYR A 128 -4.80 2.15 13.02
C TYR A 128 -6.26 1.67 13.06
N ILE A 129 -6.50 0.39 13.34
CA ILE A 129 -7.86 -0.15 13.47
C ILE A 129 -8.62 0.53 14.61
N ILE A 130 -7.96 0.82 15.74
CA ILE A 130 -8.58 1.54 16.87
C ILE A 130 -9.00 2.95 16.46
N ILE A 131 -8.13 3.69 15.77
CA ILE A 131 -8.44 5.04 15.28
C ILE A 131 -9.60 4.99 14.27
N GLN A 132 -9.60 3.99 13.40
CA GLN A 132 -10.67 3.82 12.41
C GLN A 132 -12.00 3.46 13.07
N ALA A 133 -12.00 2.65 14.13
CA ALA A 133 -13.18 2.36 14.94
C ALA A 133 -13.75 3.63 15.59
N TRP A 134 -12.90 4.51 16.14
CA TRP A 134 -13.34 5.81 16.65
C TRP A 134 -13.91 6.69 15.54
N ALA A 135 -13.25 6.76 14.38
CA ALA A 135 -13.76 7.53 13.24
C ALA A 135 -15.16 7.06 12.81
N PHE A 136 -15.40 5.74 12.76
CA PHE A 136 -16.74 5.21 12.49
C PHE A 136 -17.75 5.55 13.59
N PHE A 137 -17.35 5.45 14.86
CA PHE A 137 -18.23 5.83 15.98
C PHE A 137 -18.68 7.31 15.89
N TYR A 138 -17.74 8.22 15.61
CA TYR A 138 -18.03 9.64 15.41
C TYR A 138 -18.84 9.90 14.13
N LEU A 139 -18.59 9.14 13.06
CA LEU A 139 -19.37 9.23 11.82
C LEU A 139 -20.84 8.90 12.07
N PHE A 140 -21.14 7.78 12.73
CA PHE A 140 -22.52 7.40 13.03
C PHE A 140 -23.18 8.37 14.01
N SER A 141 -22.42 8.87 14.98
CA SER A 141 -22.90 9.88 15.94
C SER A 141 -23.17 11.25 15.29
N SER A 142 -22.67 11.50 14.08
CA SER A 142 -22.90 12.73 13.31
C SER A 142 -24.22 12.74 12.52
N PHE A 143 -24.92 11.61 12.41
CA PHE A 143 -26.23 11.57 11.73
C PHE A 143 -27.39 12.09 12.60
N SER A 144 -27.13 12.44 13.85
CA SER A 144 -28.10 13.08 14.74
C SER A 144 -28.29 14.57 14.38
N ALA A 145 -29.52 15.08 14.54
CA ALA A 145 -29.87 16.48 14.20
C ALA A 145 -29.05 17.53 14.97
N GLU A 146 -28.73 17.24 16.24
CA GLU A 146 -27.71 17.95 17.00
C GLU A 146 -26.58 16.97 17.31
N VAL A 147 -25.34 17.36 16.99
CA VAL A 147 -24.17 16.52 17.27
C VAL A 147 -23.90 16.49 18.78
N PRO A 148 -23.53 15.32 19.34
CA PRO A 148 -23.45 15.15 20.79
C PRO A 148 -22.33 15.99 21.44
N TRP A 149 -21.35 16.47 20.68
CA TRP A 149 -20.30 17.38 21.16
C TRP A 149 -20.61 18.87 20.95
N ALA A 150 -21.80 19.24 20.44
CA ALA A 150 -22.18 20.65 20.28
C ALA A 150 -22.56 21.32 21.60
N SER A 151 -23.08 20.56 22.57
CA SER A 151 -23.51 21.09 23.85
C SER A 151 -22.88 20.35 25.02
N CYS A 152 -22.72 21.04 26.14
CA CYS A 152 -22.22 20.45 27.37
C CYS A 152 -23.31 19.70 28.17
N ARG A 153 -24.54 19.54 27.66
CA ARG A 153 -25.69 18.96 28.38
C ARG A 153 -25.79 17.43 28.25
N ASN A 154 -24.67 16.72 28.36
CA ASN A 154 -24.64 15.27 28.28
C ASN A 154 -24.32 14.64 29.63
N ALA A 155 -24.75 13.39 29.84
CA ALA A 155 -24.52 12.65 31.07
C ALA A 155 -23.02 12.37 31.37
N TRP A 156 -22.15 12.43 30.35
CA TRP A 156 -20.71 12.24 30.48
C TRP A 156 -19.93 13.54 30.69
N ASN A 157 -20.58 14.70 30.62
CA ASN A 157 -19.93 15.97 30.89
C ASN A 157 -20.03 16.26 32.40
N THR A 158 -18.87 16.36 33.06
CA THR A 158 -18.72 16.89 34.42
C THR A 158 -18.73 18.41 34.45
#